data_AF-A0A2U1VLF7-F1
#
_entry.id   AF-A0A2U1VLF7-F1
#
_cell.length_a   1.000
_cell.length_b   1.000
_cell.length_c   1.000
_cell.angle_alpha   90.00
_cell.angle_beta   90.00
_cell.angle_gamma   90.00
#
_symmetry.space_group_name_H-M   'P 1'
#
loop_
_entity.id
_entity.type
_entity.pdbx_description
1 polymer ?
#
loop_
_entity_poly.entity_id
_entity_poly.type
_entity_poly.pdbx_seq_one_letter_code
_entity_poly.pdbx_strand_id
1 'polypeptide(L)'
;MTTLQDFRQVARNQDRYDQMLRKRPDIQRNIAYFEANIGKVTSTEDFLKDDKLYRFVMEAFDLGSQVFARGLIRKVLNEGVDDPDAAANRMVDPKFRQLAAVLRFKEADGLPLKLPSVVKGIVDRYVQVNLEESSEETNPALRLALYFKRKAPSITNWYQVLGDRALQKVVFTLLDIPDQSAAHDIDKLKAAIERRLDINDLKSPGKVDALLERFASMYDMRNGAPASAAARLPVIGPLQKRASILSIDPAITATLVKLPRF
;
A
#
# COMPACT_ATOMS: atom_id res chain seq x y z
N MET A 1 9.40 21.14 -3.92
CA MET A 1 7.94 21.31 -4.13
C MET A 1 7.22 20.96 -2.84
N THR A 2 6.03 21.51 -2.61
CA THR A 2 5.20 21.10 -1.44
C THR A 2 4.51 19.77 -1.72
N THR A 3 4.12 19.02 -0.68
CA THR A 3 3.35 17.77 -0.86
C THR A 3 2.08 18.02 -1.65
N LEU A 4 1.45 19.18 -1.45
CA LEU A 4 0.24 19.57 -2.18
C LEU A 4 0.51 19.74 -3.69
N GLN A 5 1.62 20.38 -4.05
CA GLN A 5 2.01 20.56 -5.46
C GLN A 5 2.32 19.22 -6.11
N ASP A 6 3.09 18.36 -5.43
CA ASP A 6 3.44 17.03 -5.92
C ASP A 6 2.19 16.18 -6.14
N PHE A 7 1.28 16.15 -5.16
CA PHE A 7 0.03 15.42 -5.25
C PHE A 7 -0.83 15.91 -6.42
N ARG A 8 -1.02 17.22 -6.56
CA ARG A 8 -1.78 17.78 -7.69
C ARG A 8 -1.16 17.44 -9.03
N GLN A 9 0.17 17.45 -9.14
CA GLN A 9 0.86 17.10 -10.36
C GLN A 9 0.65 15.63 -10.74
N VAL A 10 0.78 14.71 -9.78
CA VAL A 10 0.56 13.28 -10.02
C VAL A 10 -0.91 12.98 -10.30
N ALA A 11 -1.82 13.48 -9.46
CA ALA A 11 -3.25 13.23 -9.58
C ALA A 11 -3.83 13.69 -10.93
N ARG A 12 -3.37 14.84 -11.46
CA ARG A 12 -3.82 15.36 -12.77
C ARG A 12 -3.22 14.63 -13.97
N ASN A 13 -2.08 13.95 -13.79
CA ASN A 13 -1.34 13.30 -14.87
C ASN A 13 -1.23 11.78 -14.68
N GLN A 14 -2.12 11.18 -13.88
CA GLN A 14 -2.03 9.78 -13.48
C GLN A 14 -1.92 8.83 -14.69
N ASP A 15 -2.77 8.99 -15.70
CA ASP A 15 -2.73 8.16 -16.91
C ASP A 15 -1.38 8.24 -17.64
N ARG A 16 -0.76 9.42 -17.65
CA ARG A 16 0.57 9.62 -18.24
C ARG A 16 1.65 8.89 -17.43
N TYR A 17 1.60 8.97 -16.10
CA TYR A 17 2.53 8.25 -15.22
C TYR A 17 2.39 6.74 -15.38
N ASP A 18 1.15 6.23 -15.44
CA ASP A 18 0.86 4.81 -15.64
C ASP A 18 1.40 4.33 -17.00
N GLN A 19 1.21 5.10 -18.07
CA GLN A 19 1.76 4.78 -19.39
C GLN A 19 3.28 4.81 -19.42
N MET A 20 3.91 5.77 -18.74
CA MET A 20 5.37 5.84 -18.62
C MET A 20 5.93 4.63 -17.87
N LEU A 21 5.31 4.25 -16.75
CA LEU A 21 5.73 3.07 -15.98
C LEU A 21 5.60 1.78 -16.79
N ARG A 22 4.48 1.60 -17.50
CA ARG A 22 4.27 0.42 -18.37
C ARG A 22 5.29 0.29 -19.50
N LYS A 23 5.85 1.42 -19.96
CA LYS A 23 6.89 1.44 -21.01
C LYS A 23 8.30 1.18 -20.46
N ARG A 24 8.49 1.12 -19.15
CA ARG A 24 9.81 0.78 -18.60
C ARG A 24 10.14 -0.68 -18.91
N PRO A 25 11.37 -1.00 -19.36
CA PRO A 25 11.74 -2.37 -19.74
C PRO A 25 11.60 -3.40 -18.62
N ASP A 26 11.89 -3.02 -17.37
CA ASP A 26 11.76 -3.90 -16.19
C ASP A 26 10.29 -4.23 -15.89
N ILE A 27 9.44 -3.21 -15.83
CA ILE A 27 7.99 -3.36 -15.59
C ILE A 27 7.36 -4.14 -16.75
N GLN A 28 7.66 -3.79 -18.00
CA GLN A 28 7.11 -4.44 -19.19
C GLN A 28 7.44 -5.94 -19.20
N ARG A 29 8.69 -6.31 -18.90
CA ARG A 29 9.11 -7.71 -18.84
C ARG A 29 8.40 -8.48 -17.72
N ASN A 30 8.23 -7.85 -16.57
CA ASN A 30 7.54 -8.46 -15.43
C ASN A 30 6.04 -8.68 -15.72
N ILE A 31 5.38 -7.69 -16.32
CA ILE A 31 3.98 -7.79 -16.77
C ILE A 31 3.83 -8.90 -17.80
N ALA A 32 4.67 -8.91 -18.85
CA ALA A 32 4.60 -9.92 -19.90
C ALA A 32 4.80 -11.34 -19.34
N TYR A 33 5.72 -11.53 -18.39
CA TYR A 33 5.90 -12.81 -17.73
C TYR A 33 4.68 -13.21 -16.90
N PHE A 34 4.09 -12.26 -16.16
CA PHE A 34 2.90 -12.50 -15.36
C PHE A 34 1.71 -12.92 -16.24
N GLU A 35 1.38 -12.14 -17.26
CA GLU A 35 0.26 -12.38 -18.17
C GLU A 35 0.38 -13.73 -18.89
N ALA A 36 1.59 -14.12 -19.31
CA ALA A 36 1.83 -15.37 -20.02
C ALA A 36 1.74 -16.63 -19.13
N ASN A 37 1.82 -16.51 -17.81
CA ASN A 37 2.00 -17.66 -16.92
C ASN A 37 0.98 -17.77 -15.78
N ILE A 38 0.40 -16.67 -15.29
CA ILE A 38 -0.47 -16.70 -14.11
C ILE A 38 -1.71 -17.59 -14.31
N GLY A 39 -2.29 -17.62 -15.52
CA GLY A 39 -3.46 -18.45 -15.82
C GLY A 39 -3.20 -19.97 -15.78
N LYS A 40 -1.93 -20.39 -15.71
CA LYS A 40 -1.51 -21.80 -15.57
C LYS A 40 -1.42 -22.24 -14.11
N VAL A 41 -1.43 -21.28 -13.16
CA VAL A 41 -1.28 -21.54 -11.73
C VAL A 41 -2.64 -21.92 -11.15
N THR A 42 -2.73 -23.12 -10.58
CA THR A 42 -3.99 -23.66 -10.04
C THR A 42 -3.95 -23.92 -8.54
N SER A 43 -2.79 -23.80 -7.90
CA SER A 43 -2.64 -24.07 -6.48
C SER A 43 -1.67 -23.11 -5.80
N THR A 44 -1.77 -23.03 -4.48
CA THR A 44 -0.80 -22.32 -3.64
C THR A 44 0.63 -22.80 -3.88
N GLU A 45 0.84 -24.10 -4.06
CA GLU A 45 2.20 -24.63 -4.27
C GLU A 45 2.75 -24.26 -5.66
N ASP A 46 1.91 -24.28 -6.71
CA ASP A 46 2.30 -23.79 -8.04
C ASP A 46 2.71 -22.32 -7.97
N PHE A 47 1.92 -21.51 -7.25
CA PHE A 47 2.18 -20.09 -7.07
C PHE A 47 3.47 -19.82 -6.32
N LEU A 48 3.71 -20.52 -5.21
CA LEU A 48 4.90 -20.33 -4.39
C LEU A 48 6.17 -20.86 -5.06
N LYS A 49 6.06 -21.84 -5.96
CA LYS A 49 7.20 -22.41 -6.69
C LYS A 49 7.71 -21.48 -7.80
N ASP A 50 6.85 -20.66 -8.40
CA ASP A 50 7.27 -19.65 -9.37
C ASP A 50 7.66 -18.34 -8.68
N ASP A 51 8.95 -18.18 -8.41
CA ASP A 51 9.51 -16.99 -7.75
C ASP A 51 9.15 -15.66 -8.42
N LYS A 52 8.99 -15.65 -9.76
CA LYS A 52 8.69 -14.44 -10.51
C LYS A 52 7.22 -14.06 -10.35
N LEU A 53 6.30 -15.03 -10.48
CA LEU A 53 4.87 -14.80 -10.23
C LEU A 53 4.61 -14.45 -8.78
N TYR A 54 5.23 -15.17 -7.85
CA TYR A 54 5.11 -14.91 -6.43
C TYR A 54 5.52 -13.47 -6.08
N ARG A 55 6.72 -13.04 -6.50
CA ARG A 55 7.18 -11.67 -6.25
C ARG A 55 6.30 -10.62 -6.93
N PHE A 56 5.90 -10.85 -8.18
CA PHE A 56 5.04 -9.91 -8.91
C PHE A 56 3.71 -9.67 -8.18
N VAL A 57 3.05 -10.76 -7.77
CA VAL A 57 1.77 -10.67 -7.05
C VAL A 57 1.97 -10.07 -5.66
N MET A 58 3.03 -10.45 -4.94
CA MET A 58 3.33 -9.84 -3.63
C MET A 58 3.58 -8.33 -3.75
N GLU A 59 4.32 -7.87 -4.76
CA GLU A 59 4.52 -6.45 -5.06
C GLU A 59 3.18 -5.78 -5.43
N ALA A 60 2.38 -6.39 -6.31
CA ALA A 60 1.07 -5.86 -6.68
C ALA A 60 0.13 -5.69 -5.48
N PHE A 61 0.21 -6.55 -4.47
CA PHE A 61 -0.61 -6.44 -3.25
C PHE A 61 0.04 -5.61 -2.13
N ASP A 62 1.13 -4.89 -2.43
CA ASP A 62 1.89 -4.06 -1.46
C ASP A 62 2.41 -4.87 -0.26
N LEU A 63 2.82 -6.12 -0.57
CA LEU A 63 3.42 -7.10 0.33
C LEU A 63 4.86 -7.46 -0.10
N GLY A 64 5.49 -6.64 -0.95
CA GLY A 64 6.84 -6.89 -1.49
C GLY A 64 7.92 -7.07 -0.40
N SER A 65 7.80 -6.36 0.72
CA SER A 65 8.70 -6.52 1.87
C SER A 65 8.51 -7.85 2.61
N GLN A 66 7.35 -8.50 2.46
CA GLN A 66 6.98 -9.76 3.11
C GLN A 66 7.23 -10.99 2.20
N VAL A 67 7.90 -10.82 1.06
CA VAL A 67 8.22 -11.91 0.13
C VAL A 67 8.95 -13.07 0.82
N PHE A 68 9.77 -12.80 1.85
CA PHE A 68 10.46 -13.85 2.61
C PHE A 68 9.52 -14.72 3.46
N ALA A 69 8.32 -14.25 3.79
CA ALA A 69 7.37 -14.89 4.70
C ALA A 69 6.54 -16.00 4.04
N ARG A 70 7.18 -16.89 3.26
CA ARG A 70 6.48 -17.90 2.44
C ARG A 70 5.57 -18.84 3.23
N GLY A 71 5.98 -19.23 4.44
CA GLY A 71 5.14 -20.10 5.31
C GLY A 71 3.84 -19.43 5.72
N LEU A 72 3.87 -18.13 6.01
CA LEU A 72 2.69 -17.34 6.32
C LEU A 72 1.79 -17.19 5.08
N ILE A 73 2.37 -16.86 3.92
CA ILE A 73 1.59 -16.75 2.68
C ILE A 73 0.96 -18.08 2.28
N ARG A 74 1.69 -19.19 2.41
CA ARG A 74 1.13 -20.54 2.22
C ARG A 74 -0.10 -20.75 3.09
N LYS A 75 0.00 -20.46 4.40
CA LYS A 75 -1.10 -20.61 5.34
C LYS A 75 -2.32 -19.76 4.94
N VAL A 76 -2.09 -18.48 4.65
CA VAL A 76 -3.13 -17.54 4.21
C VAL A 76 -3.86 -18.04 2.95
N LEU A 77 -3.13 -18.52 1.96
CA LEU A 77 -3.71 -18.98 0.69
C LEU A 77 -4.39 -20.35 0.79
N ASN A 78 -3.89 -21.25 1.64
CA ASN A 78 -4.47 -22.57 1.86
C ASN A 78 -5.71 -22.55 2.75
N GLU A 79 -5.78 -21.63 3.70
CA GLU A 79 -6.98 -21.45 4.55
C GLU A 79 -8.04 -20.59 3.86
N GLY A 80 -7.63 -19.69 2.96
CA GLY A 80 -8.57 -18.89 2.17
C GLY A 80 -9.24 -17.78 2.98
N VAL A 81 -10.48 -17.43 2.61
CA VAL A 81 -11.25 -16.33 3.22
C VAL A 81 -12.67 -16.70 3.62
N ASP A 82 -13.19 -17.85 3.17
CA ASP A 82 -14.58 -18.25 3.44
C ASP A 82 -14.78 -18.75 4.88
N ASP A 83 -13.76 -19.37 5.50
CA ASP A 83 -13.79 -19.75 6.91
C ASP A 83 -13.55 -18.52 7.82
N PRO A 84 -14.48 -18.15 8.72
CA PRO A 84 -14.29 -17.04 9.66
C PRO A 84 -13.00 -17.12 10.48
N ASP A 85 -12.51 -18.32 10.74
CA ASP A 85 -11.32 -18.61 11.54
C ASP A 85 -10.03 -18.73 10.70
N ALA A 86 -10.12 -18.57 9.37
CA ALA A 86 -8.97 -18.58 8.49
C ALA A 86 -7.94 -17.52 8.90
N ALA A 87 -6.65 -17.86 8.72
CA ALA A 87 -5.52 -17.00 9.04
C ALA A 87 -5.70 -15.61 8.45
N ALA A 88 -6.13 -15.52 7.19
CA ALA A 88 -6.36 -14.27 6.48
C ALA A 88 -7.38 -13.34 7.18
N ASN A 89 -8.41 -13.90 7.80
CA ASN A 89 -9.46 -13.16 8.51
C ASN A 89 -9.02 -12.71 9.92
N ARG A 90 -7.97 -13.32 10.47
CA ARG A 90 -7.40 -12.99 11.79
C ARG A 90 -6.22 -12.03 11.72
N MET A 91 -5.74 -11.69 10.52
CA MET A 91 -4.63 -10.75 10.36
C MET A 91 -5.07 -9.30 10.58
N VAL A 92 -4.21 -8.52 11.24
CA VAL A 92 -4.40 -7.08 11.39
C VAL A 92 -4.30 -6.37 10.04
N ASP A 93 -3.32 -6.76 9.23
CA ASP A 93 -3.11 -6.17 7.90
C ASP A 93 -4.11 -6.77 6.88
N PRO A 94 -5.03 -5.97 6.33
CA PRO A 94 -6.08 -6.46 5.43
C PRO A 94 -5.54 -6.93 4.07
N LYS A 95 -4.28 -6.62 3.71
CA LYS A 95 -3.69 -7.00 2.42
C LYS A 95 -3.60 -8.51 2.24
N PHE A 96 -3.37 -9.26 3.32
CA PHE A 96 -3.31 -10.73 3.27
C PHE A 96 -4.67 -11.33 2.91
N ARG A 97 -5.75 -10.81 3.51
CA ARG A 97 -7.12 -11.17 3.14
C ARG A 97 -7.45 -10.82 1.69
N GLN A 98 -7.04 -9.63 1.25
CA GLN A 98 -7.24 -9.21 -0.15
C GLN A 98 -6.51 -10.13 -1.13
N LEU A 99 -5.27 -10.54 -0.80
CA LEU A 99 -4.49 -11.50 -1.59
C LEU A 99 -5.24 -12.83 -1.72
N ALA A 100 -5.65 -13.44 -0.61
CA ALA A 100 -6.39 -14.70 -0.62
C ALA A 100 -7.73 -14.58 -1.37
N ALA A 101 -8.48 -13.49 -1.16
CA ALA A 101 -9.77 -13.26 -1.81
C ALA A 101 -9.68 -13.08 -3.34
N VAL A 102 -8.52 -12.66 -3.87
CA VAL A 102 -8.31 -12.52 -5.32
C VAL A 102 -7.76 -13.80 -5.92
N LEU A 103 -6.77 -14.44 -5.29
CA LEU A 103 -6.17 -15.66 -5.83
C LEU A 103 -7.11 -16.87 -5.70
N ARG A 104 -7.89 -16.95 -4.61
CA ARG A 104 -8.88 -18.00 -4.33
C ARG A 104 -8.39 -19.42 -4.62
N PHE A 105 -7.16 -19.76 -4.22
CA PHE A 105 -6.64 -21.13 -4.40
C PHE A 105 -7.41 -22.15 -3.57
N LYS A 106 -7.82 -21.80 -2.35
CA LYS A 106 -8.60 -22.70 -1.49
C LYS A 106 -10.02 -22.94 -2.02
N GLU A 107 -10.70 -21.89 -2.43
CA GLU A 107 -12.12 -21.95 -2.77
C GLU A 107 -12.37 -22.30 -4.23
N ALA A 108 -11.40 -22.03 -5.11
CA ALA A 108 -11.61 -22.05 -6.55
C ALA A 108 -10.38 -22.46 -7.34
N ASP A 109 -9.35 -23.07 -6.73
CA ASP A 109 -8.15 -23.58 -7.43
C ASP A 109 -7.54 -22.56 -8.42
N GLY A 110 -7.54 -21.27 -8.03
CA GLY A 110 -6.98 -20.21 -8.88
C GLY A 110 -7.80 -19.86 -10.12
N LEU A 111 -9.03 -20.37 -10.28
CA LEU A 111 -9.90 -20.11 -11.43
C LEU A 111 -10.06 -18.61 -11.77
N PRO A 112 -10.18 -17.67 -10.81
CA PRO A 112 -10.22 -16.24 -11.12
C PRO A 112 -9.01 -15.74 -11.92
N LEU A 113 -7.84 -16.36 -11.79
CA LEU A 113 -6.60 -15.98 -12.48
C LEU A 113 -6.62 -16.27 -13.99
N LYS A 114 -7.63 -17.00 -14.46
CA LYS A 114 -7.88 -17.22 -15.90
C LYS A 114 -8.74 -16.12 -16.52
N LEU A 115 -9.37 -15.27 -15.69
CA LEU A 115 -10.22 -14.18 -16.17
C LEU A 115 -9.37 -12.97 -16.57
N PRO A 116 -9.50 -12.47 -17.82
CA PRO A 116 -8.72 -11.30 -18.27
C PRO A 116 -8.91 -10.06 -17.38
N SER A 117 -10.10 -9.86 -16.82
CA SER A 117 -10.38 -8.74 -15.91
C SER A 117 -9.60 -8.82 -14.59
N VAL A 118 -9.43 -10.02 -14.03
CA VAL A 118 -8.65 -10.25 -12.80
C VAL A 118 -7.17 -10.06 -13.08
N VAL A 119 -6.66 -10.65 -14.17
CA VAL A 119 -5.26 -10.48 -14.60
C VAL A 119 -4.95 -9.01 -14.82
N LYS A 120 -5.79 -8.29 -15.58
CA LYS A 120 -5.67 -6.85 -15.78
C LYS A 120 -5.68 -6.09 -14.45
N GLY A 121 -6.59 -6.43 -13.53
CA GLY A 121 -6.66 -5.79 -12.22
C GLY A 121 -5.39 -5.95 -11.39
N ILE A 122 -4.73 -7.11 -11.44
CA ILE A 122 -3.44 -7.35 -10.76
C ILE A 122 -2.32 -6.54 -11.43
N VAL A 123 -2.28 -6.50 -12.77
CA VAL A 123 -1.30 -5.69 -13.53
C VAL A 123 -1.48 -4.20 -13.25
N ASP A 124 -2.71 -3.69 -13.27
CA ASP A 124 -3.00 -2.29 -12.95
C ASP A 124 -2.54 -1.95 -11.54
N ARG A 125 -2.80 -2.86 -10.58
CA ARG A 125 -2.35 -2.70 -9.21
C ARG A 125 -0.82 -2.69 -9.09
N TYR A 126 -0.14 -3.57 -9.82
CA TYR A 126 1.33 -3.60 -9.88
C TYR A 126 1.90 -2.25 -10.35
N VAL A 127 1.36 -1.69 -11.43
CA VAL A 127 1.79 -0.38 -11.95
C VAL A 127 1.52 0.73 -10.93
N GLN A 128 0.35 0.73 -10.28
CA GLN A 128 0.02 1.71 -9.25
C GLN A 128 0.95 1.62 -8.04
N VAL A 129 1.27 0.42 -7.55
CA VAL A 129 2.21 0.25 -6.43
C VAL A 129 3.61 0.73 -6.83
N ASN A 130 4.07 0.47 -8.06
CA ASN A 130 5.35 1.00 -8.53
C ASN A 130 5.35 2.54 -8.60
N LEU A 131 4.23 3.17 -8.96
CA LEU A 131 4.09 4.63 -8.90
C LEU A 131 4.18 5.13 -7.46
N GLU A 132 3.43 4.50 -6.56
CA GLU A 132 3.41 4.80 -5.13
C GLU A 132 4.81 4.69 -4.50
N GLU A 133 5.54 3.61 -4.77
CA GLU A 133 6.90 3.38 -4.27
C GLU A 133 7.91 4.38 -4.85
N SER A 134 7.88 4.63 -6.17
CA SER A 134 8.78 5.63 -6.78
C SER A 134 8.51 7.06 -6.29
N SER A 135 7.27 7.33 -5.85
CA SER A 135 6.88 8.62 -5.30
C SER A 135 7.42 8.85 -3.88
N GLU A 136 7.58 7.78 -3.10
CA GLU A 136 8.13 7.87 -1.73
C GLU A 136 9.57 8.37 -1.71
N GLU A 137 10.39 8.00 -2.70
CA GLU A 137 11.77 8.48 -2.84
C GLU A 137 11.85 10.01 -2.93
N THR A 138 10.80 10.63 -3.45
CA THR A 138 10.69 12.08 -3.57
C THR A 138 9.97 12.68 -2.35
N ASN A 139 8.85 12.08 -1.95
CA ASN A 139 7.99 12.57 -0.89
C ASN A 139 7.17 11.43 -0.24
N PRO A 140 7.47 11.04 1.02
CA PRO A 140 6.74 9.98 1.71
C PRO A 140 5.24 10.23 1.85
N ALA A 141 4.81 11.49 1.99
CA ALA A 141 3.39 11.82 2.06
C ALA A 141 2.68 11.65 0.72
N LEU A 142 3.39 11.78 -0.40
CA LEU A 142 2.82 11.51 -1.72
C LEU A 142 2.44 10.03 -1.85
N ARG A 143 3.28 9.09 -1.39
CA ARG A 143 2.94 7.65 -1.35
C ARG A 143 1.67 7.41 -0.52
N LEU A 144 1.60 7.98 0.67
CA LEU A 144 0.43 7.86 1.56
C LEU A 144 -0.85 8.39 0.88
N ALA A 145 -0.76 9.55 0.22
CA ALA A 145 -1.90 10.14 -0.47
C ALA A 145 -2.38 9.30 -1.66
N LEU A 146 -1.46 8.81 -2.49
CA LEU A 146 -1.78 7.95 -3.63
C LEU A 146 -2.36 6.61 -3.18
N TYR A 147 -1.78 6.00 -2.15
CA TYR A 147 -2.30 4.77 -1.54
C TYR A 147 -3.73 4.96 -1.02
N PHE A 148 -3.98 6.05 -0.28
CA PHE A 148 -5.31 6.38 0.22
C PHE A 148 -6.30 6.63 -0.93
N LYS A 149 -5.91 7.39 -1.97
CA LYS A 149 -6.72 7.62 -3.17
C LYS A 149 -7.15 6.31 -3.83
N ARG A 150 -6.21 5.38 -4.00
CA ARG A 150 -6.46 4.06 -4.59
C ARG A 150 -7.42 3.22 -3.76
N LYS A 151 -7.29 3.24 -2.42
CA LYS A 151 -8.12 2.42 -1.52
C LYS A 151 -9.47 3.03 -1.18
N ALA A 152 -9.61 4.36 -1.20
CA ALA A 152 -10.80 5.08 -0.76
C ALA A 152 -12.13 4.53 -1.30
N PRO A 153 -12.28 4.21 -2.61
CA PRO A 153 -13.54 3.69 -3.14
C PRO A 153 -13.92 2.32 -2.58
N SER A 154 -12.96 1.53 -2.07
CA SER A 154 -13.20 0.22 -1.48
C SER A 154 -13.53 0.25 0.01
N ILE A 155 -13.33 1.40 0.69
CA ILE A 155 -13.52 1.52 2.14
C ILE A 155 -15.00 1.57 2.48
N THR A 156 -15.50 0.61 3.24
CA THR A 156 -16.92 0.48 3.62
C THR A 156 -17.18 0.64 5.11
N ASN A 157 -16.14 0.59 5.94
CA ASN A 157 -16.22 0.91 7.37
C ASN A 157 -14.89 1.50 7.87
N TRP A 158 -14.92 2.25 8.97
CA TRP A 158 -13.72 2.88 9.53
C TRP A 158 -12.74 1.91 10.17
N TYR A 159 -13.15 0.68 10.51
CA TYR A 159 -12.22 -0.34 10.99
C TYR A 159 -11.21 -0.74 9.91
N GLN A 160 -11.59 -0.72 8.62
CA GLN A 160 -10.66 -0.94 7.52
C GLN A 160 -9.57 0.14 7.46
N VAL A 161 -9.92 1.39 7.77
CA VAL A 161 -8.95 2.49 7.87
C VAL A 161 -8.05 2.30 9.09
N LEU A 162 -8.63 1.95 10.23
CA LEU A 162 -7.89 1.78 11.49
C LEU A 162 -6.98 0.53 11.48
N GLY A 163 -7.31 -0.50 10.70
CA GLY A 163 -6.49 -1.70 10.53
C GLY A 163 -5.36 -1.55 9.51
N ASP A 164 -5.40 -0.54 8.65
CA ASP A 164 -4.36 -0.26 7.67
C ASP A 164 -3.51 0.94 8.12
N ARG A 165 -2.23 0.71 8.42
CA ARG A 165 -1.33 1.76 8.94
C ARG A 165 -1.22 2.97 8.03
N ALA A 166 -1.23 2.79 6.71
CA ALA A 166 -1.11 3.89 5.76
C ALA A 166 -2.42 4.70 5.72
N LEU A 167 -3.57 4.04 5.68
CA LEU A 167 -4.88 4.73 5.73
C LEU A 167 -5.07 5.46 7.06
N GLN A 168 -4.74 4.80 8.17
CA GLN A 168 -4.79 5.39 9.51
C GLN A 168 -3.92 6.64 9.57
N LYS A 169 -2.68 6.59 9.09
CA LYS A 169 -1.76 7.74 9.11
C LYS A 169 -2.33 8.95 8.35
N VAL A 170 -2.95 8.72 7.19
CA VAL A 170 -3.60 9.79 6.41
C VAL A 170 -4.76 10.41 7.18
N VAL A 171 -5.68 9.59 7.70
CA VAL A 171 -6.87 10.08 8.42
C VAL A 171 -6.49 10.78 9.72
N PHE A 172 -5.51 10.26 10.46
CA PHE A 172 -5.05 10.88 11.69
C PHE A 172 -4.38 12.23 11.42
N THR A 173 -3.58 12.31 10.36
CA THR A 173 -2.98 13.59 9.94
C THR A 173 -4.04 14.60 9.50
N LEU A 174 -5.03 14.14 8.72
CA LEU A 174 -6.14 14.96 8.25
C LEU A 174 -7.00 15.54 9.39
N LEU A 175 -7.25 14.74 10.41
CA LEU A 175 -8.13 15.07 11.54
C LEU A 175 -7.39 15.63 12.76
N ASP A 176 -6.10 15.89 12.61
CA ASP A 176 -5.20 16.36 13.66
C ASP A 176 -5.14 15.43 14.90
N ILE A 177 -5.27 14.12 14.69
CA ILE A 177 -5.20 13.10 15.74
C ILE A 177 -3.74 12.68 15.93
N PRO A 178 -3.19 12.69 17.16
CA PRO A 178 -1.84 12.17 17.44
C PRO A 178 -1.76 10.65 17.24
N ASP A 179 -0.66 10.16 16.66
CA ASP A 179 -0.45 8.72 16.37
C ASP A 179 -0.62 7.83 17.62
N GLN A 180 -0.15 8.30 18.78
CA GLN A 180 -0.26 7.60 20.06
C GLN A 180 -1.71 7.38 20.54
N SER A 181 -2.68 8.09 19.96
CA SER A 181 -4.11 7.91 20.27
C SER A 181 -4.63 6.53 19.84
N ALA A 182 -3.96 5.86 18.89
CA ALA A 182 -4.32 4.52 18.40
C ALA A 182 -4.28 3.43 19.48
N ALA A 183 -3.60 3.67 20.60
CA ALA A 183 -3.20 2.61 21.52
C ALA A 183 -4.25 2.15 22.54
N HIS A 184 -5.38 2.86 22.73
CA HIS A 184 -6.21 2.62 23.93
C HIS A 184 -7.69 2.32 23.69
N ASP A 185 -8.30 2.69 22.55
CA ASP A 185 -9.71 2.35 22.27
C ASP A 185 -10.09 2.56 20.78
N ILE A 186 -10.22 1.46 20.03
CA ILE A 186 -10.52 1.49 18.59
C ILE A 186 -11.95 2.02 18.34
N ASP A 187 -12.91 1.73 19.22
CA ASP A 187 -14.29 2.13 19.04
C ASP A 187 -14.48 3.63 19.28
N LYS A 188 -13.80 4.19 20.29
CA LYS A 188 -13.77 5.64 20.49
C LYS A 188 -13.10 6.38 19.33
N LEU A 189 -12.02 5.83 18.77
CA LEU A 189 -11.35 6.41 17.60
C LEU A 189 -12.28 6.39 16.39
N LYS A 190 -12.94 5.25 16.13
CA LYS A 190 -13.94 5.10 15.08
C LYS A 190 -15.06 6.15 15.24
N ALA A 191 -15.62 6.30 16.44
CA ALA A 191 -16.65 7.30 16.71
C ALA A 191 -16.14 8.76 16.53
N ALA A 192 -14.89 9.04 16.91
CA ALA A 192 -14.28 10.36 16.73
C ALA A 192 -14.08 10.71 15.23
N ILE A 193 -13.70 9.72 14.41
CA ILE A 193 -13.58 9.87 12.95
C ILE A 193 -14.96 10.10 12.33
N GLU A 194 -15.95 9.27 12.65
CA GLU A 194 -17.32 9.36 12.10
C GLU A 194 -17.98 10.72 12.34
N ARG A 195 -17.68 11.38 13.47
CA ARG A 195 -18.20 12.73 13.75
C ARG A 195 -17.61 13.81 12.85
N ARG A 196 -16.46 13.58 12.22
CA ARG A 196 -15.71 14.58 11.45
C ARG A 196 -15.62 14.26 9.97
N LEU A 197 -15.84 13.02 9.57
CA LEU A 197 -15.71 12.56 8.20
C LEU A 197 -16.79 11.52 7.88
N ASP A 198 -17.60 11.80 6.86
CA ASP A 198 -18.55 10.83 6.34
C ASP A 198 -17.80 9.81 5.48
N ILE A 199 -18.02 8.52 5.74
CA ILE A 199 -17.40 7.45 4.97
C ILE A 199 -17.85 7.45 3.50
N ASN A 200 -19.06 7.97 3.22
CA ASN A 200 -19.57 8.10 1.86
C ASN A 200 -18.77 9.12 1.03
N ASP A 201 -18.08 10.06 1.68
CA ASP A 201 -17.19 11.00 0.98
C ASP A 201 -16.03 10.27 0.30
N LEU A 202 -15.59 9.13 0.84
CA LEU A 202 -14.52 8.30 0.27
C LEU A 202 -14.92 7.63 -1.06
N LYS A 203 -16.21 7.63 -1.40
CA LYS A 203 -16.73 7.12 -2.67
C LYS A 203 -16.68 8.15 -3.80
N SER A 204 -16.51 9.42 -3.46
CA SER A 204 -16.53 10.52 -4.42
C SER A 204 -15.11 10.94 -4.77
N PRO A 205 -14.61 10.70 -6.00
CA PRO A 205 -13.22 11.01 -6.36
C PRO A 205 -12.82 12.46 -6.08
N GLY A 206 -13.71 13.43 -6.38
CA GLY A 206 -13.45 14.85 -6.11
C GLY A 206 -13.39 15.20 -4.62
N LYS A 207 -14.18 14.52 -3.77
CA LYS A 207 -14.09 14.71 -2.30
C LYS A 207 -12.82 14.07 -1.76
N VAL A 208 -12.45 12.88 -2.24
CA VAL A 208 -11.17 12.24 -1.91
C VAL A 208 -10.01 13.15 -2.26
N ASP A 209 -10.01 13.75 -3.45
CA ASP A 209 -8.96 14.69 -3.85
C ASP A 209 -8.90 15.90 -2.89
N ALA A 210 -10.04 16.50 -2.53
CA ALA A 210 -10.07 17.60 -1.56
C ALA A 210 -9.54 17.20 -0.17
N LEU A 211 -9.87 16.00 0.31
CA LEU A 211 -9.34 15.47 1.57
C LEU A 211 -7.82 15.29 1.49
N LEU A 212 -7.30 14.80 0.36
CA LEU A 212 -5.88 14.57 0.15
C LEU A 212 -5.08 15.86 -0.01
N GLU A 213 -5.68 16.90 -0.59
CA GLU A 213 -5.09 18.24 -0.60
C GLU A 213 -4.94 18.79 0.82
N ARG A 214 -5.98 18.64 1.66
CA ARG A 214 -5.91 19.02 3.08
C ARG A 214 -4.88 18.19 3.84
N PHE A 215 -4.84 16.88 3.62
CA PHE A 215 -3.83 16.00 4.20
C PHE A 215 -2.41 16.48 3.84
N ALA A 216 -2.15 16.79 2.57
CA ALA A 216 -0.85 17.24 2.12
C ALA A 216 -0.40 18.53 2.81
N SER A 217 -1.31 19.50 2.97
CA SER A 217 -1.04 20.74 3.72
C SER A 217 -0.76 20.47 5.21
N MET A 218 -1.58 19.64 5.86
CA MET A 218 -1.39 19.27 7.28
C MET A 218 -0.08 18.51 7.50
N TYR A 219 0.31 17.66 6.54
CA TYR A 219 1.56 16.92 6.60
C TYR A 219 2.77 17.86 6.51
N ASP A 220 2.77 18.77 5.53
CA ASP A 220 3.84 19.77 5.35
C ASP A 220 3.97 20.68 6.58
N MET A 221 2.86 21.07 7.20
CA MET A 221 2.87 21.86 8.44
C MET A 221 3.52 21.13 9.62
N ARG A 222 3.29 19.82 9.74
CA ARG A 222 3.78 19.01 10.88
C ARG A 222 5.23 18.55 10.71
N ASN A 223 5.64 18.24 9.48
CA ASN A 223 6.95 17.62 9.21
C ASN A 223 7.94 18.56 8.50
N GLY A 224 7.51 19.79 8.20
CA GLY A 224 8.20 20.67 7.25
C GLY A 224 7.97 20.21 5.81
N ALA A 225 7.88 21.17 4.89
CA ALA A 225 7.83 20.84 3.47
C ALA A 225 9.16 20.16 3.06
N PRO A 226 9.12 19.11 2.21
CA PRO A 226 10.34 18.49 1.73
C PRO A 226 11.23 19.54 1.04
N ALA A 227 12.54 19.43 1.24
CA ALA A 227 13.52 20.34 0.65
C ALA A 227 13.24 20.47 -0.85
N SER A 228 13.19 21.71 -1.35
CA SER A 228 12.71 22.00 -2.69
C SER A 228 13.60 21.36 -3.75
N ALA A 229 13.24 20.16 -4.20
CA ALA A 229 13.61 19.73 -5.54
C ALA A 229 12.88 20.68 -6.49
N ALA A 230 13.64 21.49 -7.24
CA ALA A 230 13.11 22.20 -8.41
C ALA A 230 12.24 21.23 -9.21
N ALA A 231 11.13 21.70 -9.77
CA ALA A 231 10.10 20.92 -10.47
C ALA A 231 10.69 19.86 -11.43
N ARG A 232 11.07 18.72 -10.87
CA ARG A 232 11.48 17.54 -11.59
C ARG A 232 10.26 16.65 -11.45
N LEU A 233 9.68 16.28 -12.59
CA LEU A 233 8.82 15.09 -12.66
C LEU A 233 9.52 14.03 -11.81
N PRO A 234 8.81 13.29 -10.92
CA PRO A 234 9.42 12.20 -10.17
C PRO A 234 10.25 11.42 -11.17
N VAL A 235 11.57 11.41 -10.95
CA VAL A 235 12.49 10.79 -11.90
C VAL A 235 12.16 9.32 -11.81
N ILE A 236 11.41 8.83 -12.78
CA ILE A 236 11.09 7.41 -12.93
C ILE A 236 12.38 6.73 -13.41
N GLY A 237 13.38 6.70 -12.53
CA GLY A 237 14.64 5.99 -12.71
C GLY A 237 14.48 4.51 -12.36
N PRO A 238 15.50 3.68 -12.62
CA PRO A 238 15.52 2.30 -12.16
C PRO A 238 15.32 2.27 -10.64
N LEU A 239 14.35 1.47 -10.18
CA LEU A 239 14.07 1.30 -8.74
C LEU A 239 15.30 0.65 -8.11
N GLN A 240 16.12 1.44 -7.40
CA GLN A 240 17.13 0.88 -6.51
C GLN A 240 16.38 0.36 -5.29
N LYS A 241 16.17 -0.96 -5.22
CA LYS A 241 15.57 -1.63 -4.06
C LYS A 241 16.38 -1.29 -2.80
N ARG A 242 15.94 -0.29 -2.03
CA ARG A 242 16.36 -0.15 -0.64
C ARG A 242 15.60 -1.19 0.16
N ALA A 243 16.33 -2.01 0.92
CA ALA A 243 15.72 -2.76 2.00
C ALA A 243 14.93 -1.79 2.86
N SER A 244 13.67 -2.11 3.18
CA SER A 244 12.84 -1.35 4.09
C SER A 244 13.47 -1.36 5.48
N ILE A 245 14.47 -0.51 5.69
CA ILE A 245 14.90 -0.13 7.02
C ILE A 245 13.83 0.85 7.49
N LEU A 246 12.91 0.33 8.30
CA LEU A 246 12.26 1.14 9.32
C LEU A 246 13.36 1.96 9.97
N SER A 247 13.41 3.25 9.62
CA SER A 247 14.27 4.21 10.28
C SER A 247 13.82 4.26 11.72
N ILE A 248 14.57 3.59 12.60
CA ILE A 248 14.54 3.88 14.02
C ILE A 248 14.95 5.35 14.14
N ASP A 249 14.10 6.12 14.78
CA ASP A 249 14.28 7.53 15.08
C ASP A 249 15.69 7.77 15.70
N PRO A 250 16.54 8.64 15.12
CA PRO A 250 17.84 8.99 15.69
C PRO A 250 17.76 9.73 17.03
N ALA A 251 16.56 10.11 17.50
CA ALA A 251 16.36 10.78 18.78
C ALA A 251 16.56 9.90 20.03
N ILE A 252 16.92 8.61 19.90
CA ILE A 252 17.21 7.72 21.05
C ILE A 252 18.71 7.41 21.23
N THR A 253 19.59 7.88 20.35
CA THR A 253 21.05 7.70 20.52
C THR A 253 21.71 8.87 21.23
N ALA A 254 21.45 9.00 22.54
CA ALA A 254 22.30 9.75 23.46
C ALA A 254 22.11 9.30 24.92
N THR A 255 22.63 8.13 25.29
CA THR A 255 23.18 7.94 26.65
C THR A 255 24.35 6.97 26.59
N LEU A 256 25.54 7.54 26.52
CA LEU A 256 26.82 6.85 26.58
C LEU A 256 27.28 6.76 28.05
N VAL A 257 27.77 5.56 28.41
CA VAL A 257 28.85 5.29 29.38
C VAL A 257 28.48 5.28 30.87
N LYS A 258 28.46 4.08 31.47
CA LYS A 258 29.55 3.54 32.32
C LYS A 258 29.31 2.06 32.63
N LEU A 259 30.26 1.22 32.22
CA LEU A 259 30.51 -0.11 32.82
C LEU A 259 30.86 0.06 34.32
N PRO A 260 30.66 -1.01 35.11
CA PRO A 260 31.84 -1.77 35.49
C PRO A 260 31.69 -3.28 35.25
N ARG A 261 32.85 -3.87 34.96
CA ARG A 261 33.12 -5.31 34.91
C ARG A 261 32.84 -5.92 36.28
N PHE A 262 32.16 -7.06 36.32
CA PHE A 262 32.63 -8.35 36.85
C PHE A 262 31.73 -9.45 36.29
#